data_AF-A0A8C9QD19-F1
#
_entry.id   AF-A0A8C9QD19-F1
#
_cell.length_a   1.000
_cell.length_b   1.000
_cell.length_c   1.000
_cell.angle_alpha   90.00
_cell.angle_beta   90.00
_cell.angle_gamma   90.00
#
_symmetry.space_group_name_H-M   'P 1'
#
loop_
_entity.id
_entity.type
_entity.pdbx_description
1 polymer ?
#
loop_
_entity_poly.entity_id
_entity_poly.type
_entity_poly.pdbx_seq_one_letter_code
_entity_poly.pdbx_strand_id
1 'polypeptide(L)'
;TITTRFYNGDVKKVKPDQTVIYYYAEAQTTHTTYPNGVEVVQFPNKQTEKFHPDGSKETVFPDGTVTQLKGGREEIVFPDGTVVIVKRNGDKTILFSDGQKEIHTAQFKRREFPAGTVKTVCCNGCQETKYATGRGGSSMRLGASSWMGSGATHRPTAVRETR
;
A
#
# COMPACT_ATOMS: atom_id res chain seq x y z
N THR A 1 9.27 -14.22 -33.32
CA THR A 1 9.79 -13.23 -32.36
C THR A 1 10.97 -12.51 -32.98
N ILE A 2 10.97 -11.17 -32.97
CA ILE A 2 12.08 -10.34 -33.46
C ILE A 2 12.93 -9.92 -32.24
N THR A 3 14.25 -10.01 -32.33
CA THR A 3 15.18 -9.60 -31.26
C THR A 3 16.17 -8.58 -31.79
N THR A 4 16.30 -7.45 -31.09
CA THR A 4 17.27 -6.38 -31.35
C THR A 4 18.21 -6.27 -30.15
N ARG A 5 19.51 -6.24 -30.41
CA ARG A 5 20.56 -6.08 -29.39
C ARG A 5 21.24 -4.73 -29.61
N PHE A 6 21.38 -3.95 -28.56
CA PHE A 6 21.99 -2.63 -28.60
C PHE A 6 23.44 -2.69 -28.10
N TYR A 7 24.25 -1.69 -28.48
CA TYR A 7 25.67 -1.62 -28.10
C TYR A 7 25.89 -1.45 -26.59
N ASN A 8 24.94 -0.83 -25.88
CA ASN A 8 24.97 -0.69 -24.42
C ASN A 8 24.60 -1.98 -23.67
N GLY A 9 24.36 -3.09 -24.37
CA GLY A 9 23.98 -4.37 -23.79
C GLY A 9 22.46 -4.58 -23.68
N ASP A 10 21.65 -3.55 -23.93
CA ASP A 10 20.20 -3.66 -23.86
C ASP A 10 19.66 -4.62 -24.93
N VAL A 11 18.52 -5.23 -24.63
CA VAL A 11 17.87 -6.18 -25.54
C VAL A 11 16.39 -5.85 -25.65
N LYS A 12 15.91 -5.62 -26.87
CA LYS A 12 14.48 -5.52 -27.18
C LYS A 12 14.00 -6.77 -27.89
N LYS A 13 12.92 -7.37 -27.43
CA LYS A 13 12.23 -8.52 -28.05
C LYS A 13 10.79 -8.14 -28.35
N VAL A 14 10.33 -8.44 -29.57
CA VAL A 14 8.94 -8.28 -29.98
C VAL A 14 8.38 -9.67 -30.30
N LYS A 15 7.36 -10.09 -29.55
CA LYS A 15 6.69 -11.38 -29.71
C LYS A 15 5.60 -11.32 -30.79
N PRO A 16 5.14 -12.48 -31.32
CA PRO A 16 4.07 -12.51 -32.32
C PRO A 16 2.74 -11.93 -31.84
N ASP A 17 2.47 -12.03 -30.53
CA ASP A 17 1.30 -11.45 -29.87
C ASP A 17 1.41 -9.93 -29.67
N GLN A 18 2.41 -9.26 -30.27
CA GLN A 18 2.72 -7.84 -30.11
C GLN A 18 3.23 -7.43 -28.72
N THR A 19 3.47 -8.37 -27.80
CA THR A 19 4.15 -8.07 -26.53
C THR A 19 5.59 -7.62 -26.80
N VAL A 20 5.97 -6.48 -26.23
CA VAL A 20 7.32 -5.92 -26.30
C VAL A 20 8.02 -6.14 -24.96
N ILE A 21 9.20 -6.75 -24.97
CA ILE A 21 10.04 -6.94 -23.78
C ILE A 21 11.35 -6.18 -24.02
N TYR A 22 11.65 -5.22 -23.16
CA TYR A 22 12.90 -4.46 -23.15
C TYR A 22 13.68 -4.82 -21.89
N TYR A 23 14.93 -5.24 -22.05
CA TYR A 23 15.85 -5.50 -20.95
C TYR A 23 16.92 -4.42 -20.94
N TYR A 24 17.01 -3.71 -19.82
CA TYR A 24 18.02 -2.70 -19.53
C TYR A 24 19.21 -3.37 -18.83
N ALA A 25 20.35 -3.43 -19.50
CA ALA A 25 21.50 -4.21 -19.03
C ALA A 25 22.17 -3.60 -17.80
N GLU A 26 22.34 -2.27 -17.76
CA GLU A 26 22.96 -1.55 -16.65
C GLU A 26 22.16 -1.71 -15.35
N ALA A 27 20.84 -1.46 -15.42
CA ALA A 27 19.92 -1.58 -14.29
C ALA A 27 19.53 -3.02 -13.94
N GLN A 28 19.79 -3.98 -14.84
CA GLN A 28 19.27 -5.35 -14.75
C GLN A 28 17.74 -5.41 -14.62
N THR A 29 17.05 -4.48 -15.29
CA THR A 29 15.60 -4.29 -15.21
C THR A 29 14.93 -4.76 -16.50
N THR A 30 13.81 -5.47 -16.39
CA THR A 30 12.98 -5.87 -17.54
C THR A 30 11.68 -5.08 -17.56
N HIS A 31 11.41 -4.37 -18.66
CA HIS A 31 10.16 -3.69 -18.92
C HIS A 31 9.40 -4.40 -20.03
N THR A 32 8.18 -4.83 -19.73
CA THR A 32 7.28 -5.51 -20.66
C THR A 32 6.06 -4.66 -20.92
N THR A 33 5.78 -4.36 -22.19
CA THR A 33 4.56 -3.69 -22.63
C THR A 33 3.68 -4.69 -23.36
N TYR A 34 2.46 -4.87 -22.86
CA TYR A 34 1.45 -5.75 -23.45
C TYR A 34 0.57 -4.99 -24.46
N PRO A 35 -0.07 -5.69 -25.42
CA PRO A 35 -0.90 -5.06 -26.44
C PRO A 35 -2.11 -4.30 -25.89
N ASN A 36 -2.60 -4.69 -24.72
CA ASN A 36 -3.69 -4.01 -24.01
C ASN A 36 -3.22 -2.74 -23.26
N GLY A 37 -1.96 -2.32 -23.43
CA GLY A 37 -1.37 -1.15 -22.79
C GLY A 37 -0.94 -1.37 -21.33
N VAL A 38 -1.06 -2.59 -20.79
CA VAL A 38 -0.49 -2.91 -19.48
C VAL A 38 1.03 -2.92 -19.60
N GLU A 39 1.71 -2.31 -18.64
CA GLU A 39 3.16 -2.34 -18.53
C GLU A 39 3.59 -3.02 -17.23
N VAL A 40 4.63 -3.84 -17.30
CA VAL A 40 5.21 -4.55 -16.15
C VAL A 40 6.71 -4.29 -16.11
N VAL A 41 7.21 -3.78 -14.99
CA VAL A 41 8.64 -3.53 -14.74
C VAL A 41 9.11 -4.47 -13.64
N GLN A 42 10.15 -5.26 -13.92
CA GLN A 42 10.74 -6.24 -13.01
C GLN A 42 12.17 -5.82 -12.69
N PHE A 43 12.42 -5.56 -11.41
CA PHE A 43 13.70 -5.10 -10.89
C PHE A 43 14.56 -6.26 -10.38
N PRO A 44 15.89 -6.11 -10.31
CA PRO A 44 16.79 -7.17 -9.84
C PRO A 44 16.55 -7.56 -8.38
N ASN A 45 16.03 -6.64 -7.56
CA ASN A 45 15.68 -6.91 -6.17
C ASN A 45 14.40 -7.77 -6.01
N LYS A 46 13.79 -8.25 -7.11
CA LYS A 46 12.50 -8.96 -7.17
C LYS A 46 11.25 -8.08 -6.95
N GLN A 47 11.41 -6.77 -6.84
CA GLN A 47 10.28 -5.85 -6.90
C GLN A 47 9.66 -5.90 -8.30
N THR A 48 8.34 -5.93 -8.37
CA THR A 48 7.60 -5.85 -9.64
C THR A 48 6.61 -4.70 -9.57
N GLU A 49 6.61 -3.84 -10.58
CA GLU A 49 5.61 -2.78 -10.75
C GLU A 49 4.76 -3.06 -11.97
N LYS A 50 3.46 -2.88 -11.85
CA LYS A 50 2.50 -3.03 -12.94
C LYS A 50 1.68 -1.77 -13.08
N PHE A 51 1.61 -1.25 -14.30
CA PHE A 51 0.90 -0.03 -14.66
C PHE A 51 -0.22 -0.37 -15.64
N HIS A 52 -1.39 0.22 -15.40
CA HIS A 52 -2.57 0.04 -16.23
C HIS A 52 -2.91 1.33 -16.98
N PRO A 53 -3.52 1.25 -18.17
CA PRO A 53 -3.94 2.43 -18.95
C PRO A 53 -4.94 3.35 -18.22
N ASP A 54 -5.70 2.81 -17.26
CA ASP A 54 -6.64 3.59 -16.43
C ASP A 54 -5.94 4.41 -15.32
N GLY A 55 -4.60 4.37 -15.28
CA GLY A 55 -3.77 5.03 -14.27
C GLY A 55 -3.64 4.24 -12.97
N SER A 56 -4.25 3.06 -12.85
CA SER A 56 -4.03 2.20 -11.69
C SER A 56 -2.64 1.58 -11.72
N LYS A 57 -2.06 1.40 -10.53
CA LYS A 57 -0.71 0.86 -10.34
C LYS A 57 -0.74 -0.22 -9.26
N GLU A 58 -0.01 -1.30 -9.49
CA GLU A 58 0.28 -2.33 -8.50
C GLU A 58 1.80 -2.43 -8.30
N THR A 59 2.24 -2.68 -7.08
CA THR A 59 3.65 -2.95 -6.77
C THR A 59 3.73 -4.10 -5.79
N VAL A 60 4.51 -5.11 -6.16
CA VAL A 60 4.82 -6.25 -5.31
C VAL A 60 6.27 -6.09 -4.86
N PHE A 61 6.45 -6.05 -3.54
CA PHE A 61 7.76 -5.91 -2.91
C PHE A 61 8.36 -7.28 -2.58
N PRO A 62 9.69 -7.36 -2.41
CA PRO A 62 10.38 -8.64 -2.16
C PRO A 62 9.99 -9.28 -0.82
N ASP A 63 9.52 -8.48 0.14
CA ASP A 63 9.01 -8.94 1.44
C ASP A 63 7.60 -9.53 1.35
N GLY A 64 6.94 -9.47 0.19
CA GLY A 64 5.57 -9.90 -0.03
C GLY A 64 4.52 -8.80 0.18
N THR A 65 4.93 -7.58 0.56
CA THR A 65 4.01 -6.44 0.64
C THR A 65 3.49 -6.09 -0.76
N VAL A 66 2.19 -5.84 -0.88
CA VAL A 66 1.54 -5.42 -2.13
C VAL A 66 0.92 -4.05 -1.95
N THR A 67 1.26 -3.08 -2.80
CA THR A 67 0.59 -1.78 -2.84
C THR A 67 -0.21 -1.62 -4.12
N GLN A 68 -1.46 -1.16 -4.01
CA GLN A 68 -2.35 -0.89 -5.13
C GLN A 68 -2.86 0.55 -5.06
N LEU A 69 -2.73 1.28 -6.15
CA LEU A 69 -3.32 2.61 -6.33
C LEU A 69 -4.43 2.51 -7.38
N LYS A 70 -5.67 2.83 -6.99
CA LYS A 70 -6.83 2.83 -7.89
C LYS A 70 -7.79 3.94 -7.54
N GLY A 71 -8.13 4.80 -8.50
CA GLY A 71 -9.09 5.90 -8.30
C GLY A 71 -8.70 6.89 -7.18
N GLY A 72 -7.40 7.08 -6.92
CA GLY A 72 -6.90 7.94 -5.84
C GLY A 72 -7.02 7.33 -4.43
N ARG A 73 -7.43 6.08 -4.31
CA ARG A 73 -7.32 5.27 -3.09
C ARG A 73 -6.07 4.39 -3.21
N GLU A 74 -5.26 4.40 -2.16
CA GLU A 74 -4.12 3.49 -2.01
C GLU A 74 -4.49 2.39 -1.02
N GLU A 75 -4.13 1.15 -1.34
CA GLU A 75 -4.28 -0.02 -0.49
C GLU A 75 -2.93 -0.73 -0.38
N ILE A 76 -2.56 -1.13 0.84
CA ILE A 76 -1.30 -1.81 1.13
C ILE A 76 -1.65 -3.08 1.91
N VAL A 77 -1.28 -4.24 1.38
CA VAL A 77 -1.47 -5.54 2.01
C VAL A 77 -0.11 -6.05 2.45
N PHE A 78 0.03 -6.29 3.75
CA PHE A 78 1.24 -6.83 4.35
C PHE A 78 1.16 -8.37 4.45
N PRO A 79 2.32 -9.06 4.48
CA PRO A 79 2.36 -10.52 4.59
C PRO A 79 1.68 -11.10 5.84
N ASP A 80 1.61 -10.32 6.92
CA ASP A 80 0.96 -10.71 8.18
C ASP A 80 -0.58 -10.63 8.12
N GLY A 81 -1.15 -10.22 6.97
CA GLY A 81 -2.58 -10.02 6.76
C GLY A 81 -3.08 -8.62 7.12
N THR A 82 -2.21 -7.72 7.61
CA THR A 82 -2.58 -6.34 7.87
C THR A 82 -2.87 -5.61 6.56
N VAL A 83 -3.97 -4.88 6.49
CA VAL A 83 -4.36 -4.07 5.32
C VAL A 83 -4.45 -2.61 5.71
N VAL A 84 -3.75 -1.74 4.98
CA VAL A 84 -3.81 -0.30 5.13
C VAL A 84 -4.46 0.32 3.91
N ILE A 85 -5.52 1.10 4.13
CA ILE A 85 -6.25 1.83 3.10
C ILE A 85 -6.08 3.32 3.35
N VAL A 86 -5.56 4.05 2.38
CA VAL A 86 -5.45 5.51 2.40
C VAL A 86 -6.39 6.07 1.34
N LYS A 87 -7.31 6.92 1.78
CA LYS A 87 -8.24 7.63 0.89
C LYS A 87 -7.58 8.90 0.34
N ARG A 88 -8.14 9.42 -0.75
CA ARG A 88 -7.67 10.65 -1.40
C ARG A 88 -7.66 11.88 -0.46
N ASN A 89 -8.53 11.91 0.54
CA ASN A 89 -8.59 12.99 1.54
C ASN A 89 -7.54 12.84 2.67
N GLY A 90 -6.70 11.80 2.62
CA GLY A 90 -5.69 11.51 3.64
C GLY A 90 -6.18 10.63 4.79
N ASP A 91 -7.48 10.30 4.86
CA ASP A 91 -7.98 9.38 5.87
C ASP A 91 -7.37 8.00 5.68
N LYS A 92 -6.90 7.41 6.78
CA LYS A 92 -6.26 6.10 6.81
C LYS A 92 -7.15 5.12 7.58
N THR A 93 -7.33 3.92 7.06
CA THR A 93 -7.94 2.79 7.76
C THR A 93 -6.93 1.65 7.79
N ILE A 94 -6.73 1.04 8.95
CA ILE A 94 -5.86 -0.12 9.17
C ILE A 94 -6.75 -1.26 9.64
N LEU A 95 -6.70 -2.39 8.95
CA LEU A 95 -7.35 -3.63 9.32
C LEU A 95 -6.24 -4.59 9.75
N PHE A 96 -6.21 -4.93 11.03
CA PHE A 96 -5.24 -5.88 11.57
C PHE A 96 -5.72 -7.32 11.36
N SER A 97 -4.79 -8.25 11.29
CA SER A 97 -5.09 -9.68 11.09
C SER A 97 -5.84 -10.32 12.26
N ASP A 98 -5.79 -9.71 13.44
CA ASP A 98 -6.56 -10.11 14.63
C ASP A 98 -8.02 -9.58 14.64
N GLY A 99 -8.45 -8.94 13.54
CA GLY A 99 -9.79 -8.37 13.37
C GLY A 99 -9.96 -6.98 14.00
N GLN A 100 -8.94 -6.41 14.64
CA GLN A 100 -8.97 -5.02 15.08
C GLN A 100 -8.94 -4.07 13.87
N LYS A 101 -9.55 -2.90 14.04
CA LYS A 101 -9.57 -1.87 13.01
C LYS A 101 -9.22 -0.52 13.59
N GLU A 102 -8.36 0.23 12.91
CA GLU A 102 -7.96 1.57 13.31
C GLU A 102 -8.27 2.57 12.19
N ILE A 103 -8.86 3.71 12.54
CA ILE A 103 -9.26 4.76 11.60
C ILE A 103 -8.58 6.06 12.03
N HIS A 104 -7.81 6.66 11.14
CA HIS A 104 -7.20 7.97 11.33
C HIS A 104 -7.85 8.96 10.38
N THR A 105 -8.39 10.03 10.94
CA THR A 105 -8.90 11.18 10.21
C THR A 105 -8.21 12.45 10.73
N ALA A 106 -8.45 13.58 10.07
CA ALA A 106 -8.01 14.87 10.59
C ALA A 106 -8.60 15.21 11.98
N GLN A 107 -9.75 14.62 12.33
CA GLN A 107 -10.50 14.97 13.55
C GLN A 107 -10.24 14.01 14.70
N PHE A 108 -9.97 12.74 14.42
CA PHE A 108 -9.81 11.72 15.44
C PHE A 108 -9.00 10.51 14.96
N LYS A 109 -8.50 9.75 15.94
CA LYS A 109 -8.04 8.37 15.79
C LYS A 109 -8.98 7.45 16.56
N ARG A 110 -9.48 6.40 15.93
CA ARG A 110 -10.43 5.46 16.52
C ARG A 110 -9.96 4.03 16.33
N ARG A 111 -10.01 3.23 17.39
CA ARG A 111 -9.76 1.78 17.36
C ARG A 111 -11.02 1.02 17.72
N GLU A 112 -11.40 0.12 16.83
CA GLU A 112 -12.55 -0.79 16.92
C GLU A 112 -11.99 -2.19 17.21
N PHE A 113 -12.45 -2.82 18.29
CA PHE A 113 -12.03 -4.16 18.71
C PHE A 113 -13.12 -5.19 18.33
N PRO A 114 -12.76 -6.44 18.00
CA PRO A 114 -13.72 -7.49 17.66
C PRO A 114 -14.81 -7.71 18.71
N ALA A 115 -14.47 -7.53 19.99
CA ALA A 115 -15.40 -7.61 21.11
C ALA A 115 -16.41 -6.43 21.20
N GLY A 116 -16.44 -5.54 20.20
CA GLY A 116 -17.35 -4.39 20.11
C GLY A 116 -16.94 -3.17 20.93
N THR A 117 -15.82 -3.24 21.65
CA THR A 117 -15.26 -2.05 22.32
C THR A 117 -14.71 -1.08 21.28
N VAL A 118 -14.94 0.22 21.47
CA VAL A 118 -14.45 1.29 20.60
C VAL A 118 -13.74 2.34 21.45
N LYS A 119 -12.53 2.70 21.06
CA LYS A 119 -11.76 3.78 21.69
C LYS A 119 -11.51 4.89 20.67
N THR A 120 -11.85 6.12 21.00
CA THR A 120 -11.67 7.30 20.14
C THR A 120 -10.82 8.34 20.87
N VAL A 121 -9.82 8.88 20.19
CA VAL A 121 -9.02 10.02 20.62
C VAL A 121 -9.22 11.14 19.61
N CYS A 122 -9.82 12.25 20.04
CA CYS A 122 -10.08 13.41 19.21
C CYS A 122 -8.87 14.35 19.19
N CYS A 123 -8.75 15.17 18.14
CA CYS A 123 -7.69 16.17 18.00
C CYS A 123 -7.67 17.23 19.12
N ASN A 124 -8.82 17.48 19.75
CA ASN A 124 -8.95 18.35 20.93
C ASN A 124 -8.50 17.69 22.26
N GLY A 125 -7.89 16.51 22.19
CA GLY A 125 -7.38 15.77 23.36
C GLY A 125 -8.45 14.98 24.12
N CYS A 126 -9.72 15.03 23.72
CA CYS A 126 -10.77 14.21 24.33
C CYS A 126 -10.55 12.72 24.01
N GLN A 127 -10.71 11.86 25.01
CA GLN A 127 -10.68 10.42 24.85
C GLN A 127 -12.03 9.84 25.27
N GLU A 128 -12.59 8.96 24.43
CA GLU A 128 -13.86 8.29 24.67
C GLU A 128 -13.68 6.78 24.51
N THR A 129 -14.17 5.99 25.46
CA THR A 129 -14.27 4.54 25.34
C THR A 129 -15.73 4.12 25.43
N LYS A 130 -16.22 3.41 24.42
CA LYS A 130 -17.56 2.80 24.36
C LYS A 130 -17.42 1.29 24.44
N TYR A 131 -18.08 0.67 25.40
CA TYR A 131 -18.12 -0.78 25.55
C TYR A 131 -19.36 -1.36 24.86
N ALA A 132 -19.26 -2.61 24.38
CA ALA A 132 -20.34 -3.30 23.66
C ALA A 132 -21.64 -3.43 24.49
N THR A 133 -21.55 -3.45 25.82
CA THR A 133 -22.70 -3.69 26.72
C THR A 133 -23.46 -2.43 27.13
N GLY A 134 -23.21 -1.28 26.50
CA GLY A 134 -24.02 -0.06 26.70
C GLY A 134 -23.90 0.63 28.07
N ARG A 135 -23.11 0.09 29.02
CA ARG A 135 -22.79 0.81 30.27
C ARG A 135 -21.91 2.01 29.94
N GLY A 136 -22.48 3.20 30.20
CA GLY A 136 -22.05 4.51 29.74
C GLY A 136 -20.54 4.74 29.71
N GLY A 137 -20.07 5.20 28.55
CA GLY A 137 -18.70 5.65 28.37
C GLY A 137 -18.42 6.81 29.30
N SER A 138 -17.45 6.63 30.21
CA SER A 138 -16.84 7.75 30.92
C SER A 138 -16.08 8.60 29.90
N SER A 139 -16.61 9.77 29.57
CA SER A 139 -15.81 10.87 29.02
C SER A 139 -14.88 11.33 30.14
N MET A 140 -13.66 10.83 30.13
CA MET A 140 -12.67 11.16 31.15
C MET A 140 -11.58 11.99 30.47
N ARG A 141 -11.48 13.27 30.82
CA ARG A 141 -10.28 14.07 30.54
C ARG A 141 -9.16 13.56 31.44
N LEU A 142 -8.61 12.40 31.14
CA LEU A 142 -7.42 11.90 31.82
C LEU A 142 -6.20 12.49 31.12
N GLY A 143 -5.31 13.08 31.92
CA GLY A 143 -4.02 13.55 31.46
C GLY A 143 -3.25 12.42 30.78
N ALA A 144 -2.72 12.73 29.60
CA ALA A 144 -1.70 12.00 28.84
C ALA A 144 -1.59 10.49 29.09
N SER A 145 -2.59 9.71 28.67
CA SER A 145 -2.35 8.31 28.28
C SER A 145 -1.98 8.29 26.80
N SER A 146 -0.67 8.23 26.53
CA SER A 146 -0.10 8.04 25.20
C SER A 146 -0.43 6.64 24.68
N TRP A 147 -1.60 6.50 24.05
CA TRP A 147 -1.77 5.44 23.07
C TRP A 147 -0.98 5.83 21.82
N MET A 148 0.34 5.60 21.85
CA MET A 148 1.10 5.44 20.62
C MET A 148 0.61 4.15 19.98
N GLY A 149 -0.18 4.26 18.91
CA GLY A 149 -0.56 3.12 18.10
C GLY A 149 0.70 2.32 17.77
N SER A 150 0.87 1.18 18.42
CA SER A 150 1.93 0.23 18.15
C SER A 150 1.60 -0.42 16.82
N GLY A 151 2.51 -0.28 15.87
CA GLY A 151 2.35 -0.76 14.50
C GLY A 151 2.78 0.29 13.49
N ALA A 152 4.03 0.74 13.59
CA ALA A 152 4.68 1.34 12.43
C ALA A 152 4.84 0.22 11.39
N THR A 153 3.79 -0.05 10.61
CA THR A 153 3.91 -0.82 9.38
C THR A 153 4.74 0.03 8.43
N HIS A 154 6.06 -0.15 8.47
CA HIS A 154 6.99 0.55 7.61
C HIS A 154 6.70 0.12 6.18
N ARG A 155 6.23 1.07 5.37
CA ARG A 155 6.04 0.86 3.94
C ARG A 155 7.44 0.69 3.30
N PRO A 156 7.70 -0.41 2.57
CA PRO A 156 8.92 -0.51 1.79
C PRO A 156 8.94 0.58 0.71
N THR A 157 10.11 1.19 0.50
CA THR A 157 10.29 2.26 -0.48
C THR A 157 10.59 1.64 -1.83
N ALA A 158 9.82 2.00 -2.86
CA ALA A 158 10.11 1.58 -4.22
C ALA A 158 11.43 2.22 -4.68
N VAL A 159 12.31 1.43 -5.27
CA VAL A 159 13.47 1.97 -5.99
C VAL A 159 12.93 2.70 -7.22
N ARG A 160 13.04 4.03 -7.24
CA ARG A 160 12.79 4.83 -8.45
C ARG A 160 14.13 5.04 -9.14
N GLU A 161 14.31 4.44 -10.30
CA GLU A 161 15.33 4.93 -11.23
C GLU A 161 14.80 6.19 -11.90
N THR A 162 15.55 7.28 -11.76
CA THR A 162 15.33 8.49 -12.55
C THR A 162 15.65 8.17 -14.00
N ARG A 163 14.66 8.38 -14.87
CA ARG A 163 14.76 8.32 -16.32
C ARG A 163 15.79 9.30 -16.88
#